data_AF-A0A6G0PWX4-F1
#
_entry.id   AF-A0A6G0PWX4-F1
#
_cell.length_a   1.000
_cell.length_b   1.000
_cell.length_c   1.000
_cell.angle_alpha   90.00
_cell.angle_beta   90.00
_cell.angle_gamma   90.00
#
_symmetry.space_group_name_H-M   'P 1'
#
loop_
_entity.id
_entity.type
_entity.pdbx_description
1 polymer ?
#
loop_
_entity_poly.entity_id
_entity_poly.type
_entity_poly.pdbx_seq_one_letter_code
_entity_poly.pdbx_strand_id
1 'polypeptide(L)'
;MLRGRGQTRWQPPMPELLEVETAGYIVERARRRVRNRAGRYVREHQVEYSTGPGRPAGRRWFTEAEFERLEDAAKVVDDLGAGDGV
;
A
#
# COMPACT_ATOMS: atom_id res chain seq x y z
N MET A 1 -0.19 -42.96 22.64
CA MET A 1 1.11 -42.28 22.49
C MET A 1 0.98 -41.19 21.45
N LEU A 2 1.66 -40.07 21.71
CA LEU A 2 1.63 -38.75 21.08
C LEU A 2 1.98 -38.77 19.57
N ARG A 3 1.37 -37.87 18.78
CA ARG A 3 2.01 -36.96 17.78
C ARG A 3 0.94 -36.25 16.94
N GLY A 4 0.22 -35.32 17.56
CA GLY A 4 -0.50 -34.29 16.83
C GLY A 4 0.51 -33.39 16.15
N ARG A 5 0.56 -33.46 14.81
CA ARG A 5 1.41 -32.58 13.98
C ARG A 5 1.02 -31.13 14.28
N GLY A 6 1.99 -30.35 14.74
CA GLY A 6 1.83 -28.91 14.92
C GLY A 6 1.38 -28.31 13.60
N GLN A 7 0.11 -27.90 13.55
CA GLN A 7 -0.37 -27.02 12.50
C GLN A 7 0.44 -25.73 12.68
N THR A 8 1.40 -25.49 11.79
CA THR A 8 1.97 -24.15 11.62
C THR A 8 0.78 -23.24 11.47
N ARG A 9 0.53 -22.43 12.50
CA ARG A 9 -0.52 -21.43 12.53
C ARG A 9 -0.22 -20.53 11.33
N TRP A 10 -0.93 -20.75 10.22
CA TRP A 10 -0.90 -19.83 9.09
C TRP A 10 -1.37 -18.51 9.67
N GLN A 11 -0.43 -17.65 10.01
CA GLN A 11 -0.75 -16.24 10.16
C GLN A 11 -1.21 -15.83 8.76
N PRO A 12 -2.41 -15.26 8.59
CA PRO A 12 -2.71 -14.61 7.33
C PRO A 12 -1.52 -13.67 7.03
N PRO A 13 -1.06 -13.55 5.77
CA PRO A 13 -0.14 -12.47 5.45
C PRO A 13 -0.75 -11.21 6.05
N MET A 14 0.06 -10.43 6.77
CA MET A 14 -0.40 -9.19 7.39
C MET A 14 -1.27 -8.46 6.37
N PRO A 15 -2.48 -8.00 6.75
CA PRO A 15 -3.36 -7.35 5.79
C PRO A 15 -2.54 -6.31 5.04
N GLU A 16 -2.60 -6.29 3.71
CA GLU A 16 -1.56 -5.67 2.87
C GLU A 16 -1.38 -4.16 3.15
N LEU A 17 -2.44 -3.50 3.63
CA LEU A 17 -2.41 -2.17 4.23
C LEU A 17 -1.46 -2.08 5.43
N LEU A 18 -1.50 -3.04 6.35
CA LEU A 18 -0.65 -3.12 7.54
C LEU A 18 0.83 -3.26 7.18
N GLU A 19 1.17 -3.97 6.09
CA GLU A 19 2.57 -4.03 5.61
C GLU A 19 3.07 -2.66 5.15
N VAL A 20 2.20 -1.90 4.46
CA VAL A 20 2.49 -0.53 4.02
C VAL A 20 2.50 0.42 5.21
N GLU A 21 1.54 0.37 6.13
CA GLU A 21 1.51 1.17 7.36
C GLU A 21 2.72 0.92 8.27
N THR A 22 3.26 -0.31 8.26
CA THR A 22 4.47 -0.69 9.01
C THR A 22 5.76 -0.28 8.28
N ALA A 23 5.67 0.13 7.01
CA ALA A 23 6.83 0.58 6.25
C ALA A 23 7.38 1.90 6.82
N GLY A 24 8.70 1.98 6.93
CA GLY A 24 9.39 3.19 7.39
C GLY A 24 9.52 4.28 6.31
N TYR A 25 9.16 3.95 5.07
CA TYR A 25 9.22 4.85 3.92
C TYR A 25 8.08 4.54 2.95
N ILE A 26 7.25 5.54 2.67
CA ILE A 26 6.10 5.42 1.76
C ILE A 26 6.03 6.68 0.90
N VAL A 27 5.95 6.50 -0.41
CA VAL A 27 5.90 7.60 -1.39
C VAL A 27 4.79 7.35 -2.39
N GLU A 28 3.99 8.38 -2.65
CA GLU A 28 3.04 8.36 -3.76
C GLU A 28 3.77 8.54 -5.10
N ARG A 29 3.58 7.63 -6.05
CA ARG A 29 4.26 7.63 -7.36
C ARG A 29 3.37 7.94 -8.55
N ALA A 30 2.07 7.65 -8.46
CA ALA A 30 1.15 7.90 -9.56
C ALA A 30 -0.30 7.98 -9.10
N ARG A 31 -1.15 8.59 -9.94
CA ARG A 31 -2.60 8.68 -9.74
C ARG A 31 -3.30 8.22 -11.01
N ARG A 32 -4.41 7.48 -10.88
CA ARG A 32 -5.24 7.10 -12.04
C ARG A 32 -6.72 7.10 -11.72
N ARG A 33 -7.55 7.18 -12.76
CA ARG A 33 -9.00 6.96 -12.66
C ARG A 33 -9.34 5.61 -13.27
N VAL A 34 -9.98 4.75 -12.50
CA VAL A 34 -10.45 3.43 -12.97
C VAL A 34 -11.96 3.33 -12.87
N ARG A 35 -12.56 2.58 -13.80
CA ARG A 35 -13.99 2.30 -13.75
C ARG A 35 -14.23 1.11 -12.84
N ASN A 36 -14.95 1.33 -11.74
CA ASN A 36 -15.31 0.26 -10.82
C ASN A 36 -16.42 -0.63 -11.38
N ARG A 37 -16.74 -1.72 -10.68
CA ARG A 37 -17.79 -2.67 -11.08
C ARG A 37 -19.18 -2.04 -11.18
N ALA A 38 -19.44 -0.98 -10.42
CA ALA A 38 -20.69 -0.21 -10.48
C ALA A 38 -20.72 0.77 -11.67
N GLY A 39 -19.71 0.76 -12.54
CA GLY A 39 -19.61 1.61 -13.72
C GLY A 39 -19.18 3.04 -13.43
N ARG A 40 -18.81 3.38 -12.19
CA ARG A 40 -18.37 4.71 -11.75
C ARG A 40 -16.85 4.82 -11.85
N TYR A 41 -16.36 6.00 -12.22
CA TYR A 41 -14.93 6.28 -12.15
C TYR A 41 -14.53 6.63 -10.72
N VAL A 42 -13.53 5.93 -10.21
CA VAL A 42 -12.92 6.16 -8.89
C VAL A 42 -11.44 6.47 -9.07
N ARG A 43 -10.85 7.18 -8.10
CA ARG A 43 -9.43 7.48 -8.07
C ARG A 43 -8.67 6.38 -7.36
N GLU A 44 -7.50 6.04 -7.89
CA GLU A 44 -6.54 5.16 -7.25
C GLU A 44 -5.16 5.83 -7.22
N HIS A 45 -4.40 5.51 -6.18
CA HIS A 45 -3.09 6.07 -5.88
C HIS A 45 -2.06 4.96 -5.88
N GLN A 46 -1.00 5.08 -6.68
CA GLN A 46 0.11 4.16 -6.64
C GLN A 46 1.09 4.62 -5.57
N VAL A 47 1.42 3.71 -4.67
CA VAL A 47 2.35 3.92 -3.58
C VAL A 47 3.53 2.98 -3.74
N GLU A 48 4.73 3.53 -3.63
CA GLU A 48 5.97 2.79 -3.45
C GLU A 48 6.34 2.81 -1.96
N TYR A 49 6.58 1.63 -1.36
CA TYR A 49 6.85 1.51 0.06
C TYR A 49 8.03 0.59 0.34
N SER A 50 8.79 0.89 1.39
CA SER A 50 9.93 0.09 1.82
C SER A 50 10.02 0.04 3.34
N THR A 51 10.35 -1.14 3.87
CA THR A 51 10.55 -1.35 5.32
C THR A 51 11.88 -0.78 5.82
N GLY A 52 12.73 -0.23 4.96
CA GLY A 52 13.95 0.47 5.35
C GLY A 52 14.93 0.74 4.21
N PRO A 53 16.00 1.52 4.45
CA PRO A 53 17.01 1.81 3.44
C PRO A 53 17.69 0.53 2.93
N GLY A 54 17.77 0.38 1.60
CA GLY A 54 18.38 -0.79 0.94
C GLY A 54 17.48 -2.04 0.86
N ARG A 55 16.22 -1.99 1.32
CA ARG A 55 15.23 -3.04 1.10
C ARG A 55 14.53 -2.85 -0.26
N PRO A 56 14.13 -3.94 -0.94
CA PRO A 56 13.34 -3.83 -2.16
C PRO A 56 12.02 -3.13 -1.86
N ALA A 57 11.73 -2.07 -2.62
CA ALA A 57 10.48 -1.34 -2.50
C ALA A 57 9.36 -2.08 -3.24
N GLY A 58 8.22 -2.25 -2.58
CA GLY A 58 6.99 -2.73 -3.22
C GLY A 58 6.25 -1.57 -3.88
N ARG A 59 5.49 -1.85 -4.95
CA ARG A 59 4.58 -0.87 -5.58
C ARG A 59 3.17 -1.40 -5.61
N ARG A 60 2.19 -0.55 -5.27
CA ARG A 60 0.79 -0.96 -5.24
C ARG A 60 -0.17 0.18 -5.50
N TRP A 61 -1.31 -0.13 -6.11
CA TRP A 61 -2.45 0.78 -6.23
C TRP A 61 -3.36 0.62 -5.01
N PHE A 62 -3.73 1.75 -4.41
CA PHE A 62 -4.69 1.88 -3.33
C PHE A 62 -5.90 2.66 -3.81
N THR A 63 -7.08 2.34 -3.28
CA THR A 63 -8.25 3.21 -3.44
C THR A 63 -8.04 4.53 -2.70
N GLU A 64 -8.82 5.55 -3.07
CA GLU A 64 -8.79 6.86 -2.38
C GLU A 64 -8.94 6.71 -0.86
N ALA A 65 -9.91 5.94 -0.39
CA ALA A 65 -10.14 5.72 1.05
C ALA A 65 -9.00 4.98 1.77
N GLU A 66 -8.28 4.10 1.08
CA GLU A 66 -7.11 3.42 1.64
C GLU A 66 -5.89 4.35 1.70
N PHE A 67 -5.72 5.18 0.67
CA PHE A 67 -4.67 6.18 0.61
C PHE A 67 -4.86 7.26 1.68
N GLU A 68 -6.08 7.76 1.88
CA GLU A 68 -6.42 8.72 2.95
C GLU A 68 -6.04 8.19 4.34
N ARG A 69 -6.14 6.88 4.59
CA ARG A 69 -5.70 6.27 5.87
C ARG A 69 -4.18 6.30 6.04
N LEU A 70 -3.43 6.12 4.96
CA LEU A 70 -1.97 6.20 5.00
C LEU A 70 -1.51 7.66 5.18
N GLU A 71 -2.23 8.61 4.59
CA GLU A 71 -2.01 10.05 4.79
C GLU A 71 -2.31 10.47 6.24
N ASP A 72 -3.45 10.05 6.80
CA ASP A 72 -3.83 10.33 8.20
C ASP A 72 -2.80 9.78 9.20
N ALA A 73 -2.22 8.61 8.92
CA ALA A 73 -1.13 8.03 9.70
C ALA A 73 0.21 8.79 9.56
N ALA A 74 0.25 9.90 8.79
CA ALA A 74 1.42 10.71 8.46
C ALA A 74 2.56 9.90 7.85
N LYS A 75 2.25 8.86 7.08
CA LYS A 75 3.25 7.96 6.50
C LYS A 75 3.63 8.28 5.07
N VAL A 76 2.76 8.96 4.32
CA VAL A 76 2.96 9.22 2.89
C VAL A 76 3.70 10.54 2.67
N VAL A 77 4.77 10.50 1.87
CA VAL A 77 5.43 11.67 1.30
C VAL A 77 4.93 11.86 -0.13
N ASP A 78 4.33 13.02 -0.44
CA ASP A 78 3.92 13.39 -1.80
C ASP A 78 5.18 13.76 -2.63
N ASP A 79 5.49 12.95 -3.63
CA ASP A 79 6.59 13.15 -4.60
C ASP A 79 6.06 13.73 -5.93
N LEU A 80 4.77 14.02 -6.02
CA LEU A 80 4.11 14.54 -7.22
C LEU A 80 4.39 16.04 -7.46
N GLY A 81 5.18 16.68 -6.59
CA GLY A 81 5.54 18.11 -6.65
C GLY A 81 6.60 18.53 -7.67
N ALA A 82 7.07 17.66 -8.58
CA ALA A 82 8.15 18.01 -9.52
C ALA A 82 7.96 17.48 -10.96
N GLY A 83 6.78 17.67 -11.55
CA GLY A 83 6.65 17.59 -13.00
C GLY A 83 5.29 17.15 -13.53
N ASP A 84 4.42 18.13 -13.78
CA ASP A 84 3.53 18.08 -14.93
C ASP A 84 3.48 19.50 -15.52
N GLY A 85 4.52 19.79 -16.30
CA GLY A 85 4.53 20.93 -17.20
C GLY A 85 3.68 20.57 -18.42
N VAL A 86 2.66 21.38 -18.66
CA VAL A 86 1.85 21.45 -19.88
C VAL A 86 2.66 21.43 -21.17
#